data_AF-A0A258RWN5-F1
#
_entry.id   AF-A0A258RWN5-F1
#
_cell.length_a   1.000
_cell.length_b   1.000
_cell.length_c   1.000
_cell.angle_alpha   90.00
_cell.angle_beta   90.00
_cell.angle_gamma   90.00
#
_symmetry.space_group_name_H-M   'P 1'
#
loop_
_entity.id
_entity.type
_entity.pdbx_description
1 polymer ?
#
loop_
_entity_poly.entity_id
_entity_poly.type
_entity_poly.pdbx_seq_one_letter_code
_entity_poly.pdbx_strand_id
1 'polypeptide(L)'
;MNAFGKKSGLSVGRPSFGVARPMRGGAMPAVQQLTALQSQSNYLPPVGTDQPTSLETASLPSTAITPQTSMQEAMTRLSDRANNTAPVDDGPQGFEASVHKIKEQVLPRLLERVDPEAAASLNKEELTEEFRPIILEVLAELKLTLNRREQFALEKVLVDELLGFGPLEELLSDPDITDIMVNGPLQTYIEKKGKLQIAPIQFRDEEHLFQIAQRIVNQVGRRVDQTTPLADARLKDGSRVNVIVPPLSLRGTAISIRKFSEKPITIDMLKGFGSMSEPMATALKIAGASRMNIVISGGTGSGKTTMLNALSKMIDPGERVLTIEDAAELRLQQPHWLPLETRPPNLEGDGAITIGDLVKNALRMRPDRIILGEIRGAECFDLLAAMNTGHDGSMCTLHANNPRECLGRMENMILMGDIKIPKEAISRQIAESVDLIVQVKRLRDGSRRTTQITEVIGMEGDVIVTQDLFKFEYRDEDAEGKIHGEWVVGGVRPYTLEKARQFGFDQPFLEACLG
;
A
#
# COMPACT_ATOMS: atom_id res chain seq x y z
N MET A 1 -6.12 68.00 -18.96
CA MET A 1 -6.25 68.43 -17.55
C MET A 1 -5.65 67.31 -16.70
N ASN A 2 -4.37 67.47 -16.33
CA ASN A 2 -3.88 67.74 -14.96
C ASN A 2 -4.09 66.54 -14.00
N ALA A 3 -3.12 66.06 -13.23
CA ALA A 3 -1.75 66.48 -12.92
C ALA A 3 -1.05 65.33 -12.17
N PHE A 4 0.15 64.91 -12.58
CA PHE A 4 1.44 65.07 -11.86
C PHE A 4 1.53 64.62 -10.39
N GLY A 5 2.50 63.73 -10.13
CA GLY A 5 3.02 63.40 -8.81
C GLY A 5 4.26 62.50 -8.83
N LYS A 6 5.35 62.95 -9.46
CA LYS A 6 6.71 62.36 -9.34
C LYS A 6 7.34 62.72 -7.99
N LYS A 7 8.06 61.79 -7.35
CA LYS A 7 9.32 62.06 -6.63
C LYS A 7 10.30 60.87 -6.75
N SER A 8 11.46 61.15 -7.36
CA SER A 8 12.77 60.50 -7.19
C SER A 8 13.38 60.91 -5.83
N GLY A 9 14.37 60.27 -5.21
CA GLY A 9 15.25 59.14 -5.54
C GLY A 9 16.43 59.11 -4.54
N LEU A 10 17.35 58.14 -4.75
CA LEU A 10 18.71 57.95 -4.17
C LEU A 10 18.73 57.39 -2.72
N SER A 11 19.57 56.42 -2.32
CA SER A 11 20.80 55.85 -2.89
C SER A 11 21.16 54.48 -2.29
N VAL A 12 21.60 53.56 -3.16
CA VAL A 12 22.77 52.67 -3.09
C VAL A 12 23.00 51.77 -1.86
N GLY A 13 22.88 50.46 -2.09
CA GLY A 13 23.55 49.39 -1.31
C GLY A 13 23.45 48.04 -2.03
N ARG A 14 24.46 47.70 -2.86
CA ARG A 14 24.61 46.37 -3.50
C ARG A 14 25.10 45.35 -2.47
N PRO A 15 24.62 44.10 -2.46
CA PRO A 15 25.42 42.98 -1.98
C PRO A 15 26.24 42.39 -3.14
N SER A 16 27.54 42.28 -2.91
CA SER A 16 28.54 41.75 -3.83
C SER A 16 28.41 40.24 -4.02
N PHE A 17 28.40 39.79 -5.28
CA PHE A 17 28.72 38.43 -5.67
C PHE A 17 30.18 38.11 -5.33
N GLY A 18 30.40 37.13 -4.45
CA GLY A 18 31.72 36.58 -4.15
C GLY A 18 32.14 35.56 -5.21
N VAL A 19 33.18 35.89 -5.96
CA VAL A 19 33.85 35.00 -6.92
C VAL A 19 34.94 34.23 -6.17
N ALA A 20 34.78 32.91 -5.99
CA ALA A 20 35.85 32.04 -5.54
C ALA A 20 36.73 31.64 -6.73
N ARG A 21 38.03 31.95 -6.65
CA ARG A 21 39.09 31.44 -7.55
C ARG A 21 40.00 30.46 -6.80
N PRO A 22 40.69 29.56 -7.52
CA PRO A 22 41.05 28.23 -7.04
C PRO A 22 42.38 28.22 -6.27
N MET A 23 42.47 27.39 -5.22
CA MET A 23 43.75 27.03 -4.60
C MET A 23 44.23 25.68 -5.14
N ARG A 24 45.43 25.70 -5.73
CA ARG A 24 46.25 24.52 -6.06
C ARG A 24 47.08 24.12 -4.84
N GLY A 25 47.10 22.81 -4.56
CA GLY A 25 48.30 21.99 -4.36
C GLY A 25 49.16 22.18 -3.10
N GLY A 26 49.26 21.11 -2.30
CA GLY A 26 50.29 20.91 -1.26
C GLY A 26 49.87 19.79 -0.31
N ALA A 27 50.08 18.52 -0.68
CA ALA A 27 51.20 17.69 -0.21
C ALA A 27 51.01 17.15 1.23
N MET A 28 50.68 15.85 1.30
CA MET A 28 50.62 15.03 2.52
C MET A 28 52.03 14.77 3.08
N PRO A 29 52.23 14.69 4.41
CA PRO A 29 53.49 14.22 4.97
C PRO A 29 53.56 12.69 4.97
N ALA A 30 54.77 12.22 4.68
CA ALA A 30 55.13 10.84 4.43
C ALA A 30 55.16 9.97 5.69
N VAL A 31 54.81 8.71 5.44
CA VAL A 31 55.06 7.52 6.25
C VAL A 31 56.57 7.27 6.33
N GLN A 32 57.09 7.04 7.54
CA GLN A 32 58.45 6.57 7.76
C GLN A 32 58.49 5.04 7.80
N GLN A 33 59.36 4.50 6.95
CA GLN A 33 59.61 3.08 6.68
C GLN A 33 60.33 2.38 7.84
N LEU A 34 60.02 1.10 8.03
CA LEU A 34 60.99 0.08 8.42
C LEU A 34 61.00 -1.01 7.32
N THR A 35 62.13 -1.04 6.63
CA THR A 35 62.76 -2.09 5.78
C THR A 35 62.65 -3.51 6.37
N ALA A 36 62.77 -4.65 5.67
CA ALA A 36 62.90 -5.13 4.29
C ALA A 36 62.88 -6.70 4.42
N LEU A 37 62.40 -7.53 3.48
CA LEU A 37 63.17 -8.20 2.41
C LEU A 37 62.32 -9.38 1.84
N GLN A 38 62.22 -9.45 0.50
CA GLN A 38 62.39 -10.62 -0.41
C GLN A 38 61.79 -12.00 -0.01
N SER A 39 60.75 -12.52 -0.70
CA SER A 39 60.71 -13.24 -1.99
C SER A 39 60.84 -14.78 -1.89
N GLN A 40 60.00 -15.47 -2.69
CA GLN A 40 60.09 -16.85 -3.22
C GLN A 40 59.21 -17.97 -2.61
N SER A 41 58.15 -18.29 -3.40
CA SER A 41 57.75 -19.60 -3.96
C SER A 41 58.06 -20.94 -3.25
N ASN A 42 56.96 -21.72 -3.14
CA ASN A 42 56.80 -23.19 -3.25
C ASN A 42 57.69 -24.10 -2.40
N TYR A 43 57.07 -25.01 -1.64
CA TYR A 43 57.22 -26.48 -1.77
C TYR A 43 56.31 -27.18 -0.73
N LEU A 44 55.42 -28.04 -1.22
CA LEU A 44 54.74 -29.10 -0.45
C LEU A 44 55.52 -30.41 -0.65
N PRO A 45 55.72 -31.26 0.38
CA PRO A 45 56.10 -32.65 0.19
C PRO A 45 54.93 -33.64 0.42
N PRO A 46 55.07 -34.90 -0.02
CA PRO A 46 54.00 -35.62 -0.72
C PRO A 46 53.33 -36.75 0.07
N VAL A 47 52.24 -37.27 -0.51
CA VAL A 47 51.43 -38.41 -0.08
C VAL A 47 52.13 -39.74 -0.36
N GLY A 48 52.05 -40.68 0.58
CA GLY A 48 52.45 -42.08 0.44
C GLY A 48 51.31 -43.02 0.87
N THR A 49 51.18 -44.13 0.13
CA THR A 49 50.13 -45.16 0.16
C THR A 49 50.48 -46.33 1.08
N ASP A 50 49.48 -46.91 1.79
CA ASP A 50 49.23 -48.37 1.88
C ASP A 50 47.99 -48.71 2.75
N GLN A 51 47.25 -49.76 2.37
CA GLN A 51 46.00 -50.28 2.96
C GLN A 51 46.25 -51.25 4.17
N PRO A 52 45.24 -52.01 4.68
CA PRO A 52 44.23 -51.62 5.66
C PRO A 52 44.31 -52.49 6.95
N THR A 53 43.74 -52.04 8.07
CA THR A 53 43.36 -52.94 9.17
C THR A 53 42.00 -52.56 9.77
N SER A 54 41.14 -53.58 9.81
CA SER A 54 39.80 -53.63 10.36
C SER A 54 39.76 -53.39 11.87
N LEU A 55 38.69 -52.77 12.38
CA LEU A 55 37.83 -53.31 13.45
C LEU A 55 36.56 -52.45 13.58
N GLU A 56 35.42 -53.14 13.60
CA GLU A 56 34.06 -52.62 13.66
C GLU A 56 33.76 -51.90 14.99
N THR A 57 32.84 -50.92 14.97
CA THR A 57 31.58 -51.01 15.73
C THR A 57 30.64 -49.80 15.50
N ALA A 58 29.35 -50.15 15.34
CA ALA A 58 28.14 -49.36 15.60
C ALA A 58 27.71 -48.26 14.61
N SER A 59 26.88 -48.69 13.66
CA SER A 59 25.98 -47.88 12.83
C SER A 59 24.74 -47.39 13.60
N LEU A 60 24.49 -46.08 13.58
CA LEU A 60 23.18 -45.44 13.78
C LEU A 60 22.87 -44.59 12.53
N PRO A 61 21.64 -44.56 11.99
CA PRO A 61 21.35 -43.82 10.78
C PRO A 61 21.31 -42.32 11.10
N SER A 62 22.35 -41.60 10.67
CA SER A 62 22.29 -40.14 10.55
C SER A 62 22.01 -39.80 9.10
N THR A 63 20.80 -39.29 8.84
CA THR A 63 20.50 -38.52 7.63
C THR A 63 21.26 -37.19 7.72
N ALA A 64 22.56 -37.25 7.47
CA ALA A 64 23.40 -36.08 7.33
C ALA A 64 23.08 -35.40 5.99
N ILE A 65 22.18 -34.42 6.03
CA ILE A 65 22.02 -33.45 4.94
C ILE A 65 23.36 -32.74 4.81
N THR A 66 24.05 -32.99 3.70
CA THR A 66 25.36 -32.41 3.41
C THR A 66 25.18 -30.90 3.18
N PRO A 67 25.98 -30.01 3.79
CA PRO A 67 25.79 -28.55 3.67
C PRO A 67 25.96 -28.03 2.23
N GLN A 68 26.67 -28.75 1.36
CA GLN A 68 26.89 -28.36 -0.04
C GLN A 68 25.63 -28.44 -0.91
N THR A 69 24.73 -29.41 -0.68
CA THR A 69 23.47 -29.54 -1.43
C THR A 69 22.51 -28.38 -1.14
N SER A 70 22.48 -27.88 0.10
CA SER A 70 21.61 -26.77 0.50
C SER A 70 21.96 -25.44 -0.17
N MET A 71 23.25 -25.17 -0.39
CA MET A 71 23.71 -23.95 -1.06
C MET A 71 23.49 -24.03 -2.57
N GLN A 72 23.76 -25.20 -3.17
CA GLN A 72 23.50 -25.44 -4.59
C GLN A 72 22.00 -25.28 -4.91
N GLU A 73 21.12 -25.91 -4.11
CA GLU A 73 19.67 -25.81 -4.26
C GLU A 73 19.12 -24.40 -4.03
N ALA A 74 19.68 -23.65 -3.08
CA ALA A 74 19.32 -22.24 -2.87
C ALA A 74 19.74 -21.37 -4.06
N MET A 75 20.94 -21.60 -4.62
CA MET A 75 21.45 -20.87 -5.78
C MET A 75 20.69 -21.25 -7.05
N THR A 76 20.28 -22.50 -7.22
CA THR A 76 19.40 -22.94 -8.32
C THR A 76 18.04 -22.26 -8.22
N ARG A 77 17.38 -22.24 -7.05
CA ARG A 77 16.11 -21.51 -6.85
C ARG A 77 16.23 -20.00 -7.14
N LEU A 78 17.37 -19.39 -6.78
CA LEU A 78 17.65 -18.00 -7.12
C LEU A 78 17.81 -17.80 -8.63
N SER A 79 18.49 -18.73 -9.31
CA SER A 79 18.70 -18.74 -10.75
C SER A 79 17.38 -18.92 -11.51
N ASP A 80 16.55 -19.86 -11.07
CA ASP A 80 15.23 -20.13 -11.64
C ASP A 80 14.30 -18.93 -11.46
N ARG A 81 14.37 -18.25 -10.31
CA ARG A 81 13.63 -17.00 -10.08
C ARG A 81 14.12 -15.87 -10.99
N ALA A 82 15.43 -15.74 -11.20
CA ALA A 82 15.99 -14.71 -12.06
C ALA A 82 15.62 -14.94 -13.54
N ASN A 83 15.44 -16.20 -13.94
CA ASN A 83 15.16 -16.60 -15.32
C ASN A 83 13.67 -16.80 -15.62
N ASN A 84 12.80 -16.89 -14.60
CA ASN A 84 11.35 -16.95 -14.78
C ASN A 84 10.79 -15.58 -15.16
N THR A 85 10.84 -15.26 -16.45
CA THR A 85 9.94 -14.27 -17.05
C THR A 85 8.57 -14.90 -17.24
N ALA A 86 7.52 -14.29 -16.68
CA ALA A 86 6.15 -14.74 -16.90
C ALA A 86 5.87 -14.83 -18.42
N PRO A 87 5.28 -15.93 -18.91
CA PRO A 87 4.86 -16.01 -20.30
C PRO A 87 3.85 -14.90 -20.59
N VAL A 88 4.03 -14.22 -21.72
CA VAL A 88 3.04 -13.31 -22.29
C VAL A 88 1.89 -14.21 -22.75
N ASP A 89 0.74 -14.09 -22.10
CA ASP A 89 -0.46 -14.80 -22.52
C ASP A 89 -0.93 -14.19 -23.85
N ASP A 90 -1.22 -15.05 -24.82
CA ASP A 90 -1.71 -14.63 -26.13
C ASP A 90 -3.07 -13.94 -25.95
N GLY A 91 -3.29 -12.86 -26.70
CA GLY A 91 -4.40 -11.92 -26.56
C GLY A 91 -5.81 -12.54 -26.61
N PRO A 92 -6.85 -11.70 -26.45
CA PRO A 92 -8.22 -12.16 -26.26
C PRO A 92 -8.67 -13.13 -27.36
N GLN A 93 -9.26 -14.27 -26.98
CA GLN A 93 -9.79 -15.27 -27.92
C GLN A 93 -11.32 -15.16 -28.03
N GLY A 94 -11.84 -15.19 -29.26
CA GLY A 94 -13.28 -15.26 -29.54
C GLY A 94 -13.95 -13.91 -29.85
N PHE A 95 -15.19 -13.73 -29.38
CA PHE A 95 -16.07 -12.58 -29.67
C PHE A 95 -15.40 -11.21 -29.40
N GLU A 96 -14.60 -11.12 -28.34
CA GLU A 96 -13.87 -9.90 -27.96
C GLU A 96 -12.77 -9.52 -28.97
N ALA A 97 -12.08 -10.51 -29.55
CA ALA A 97 -11.08 -10.28 -30.59
C ALA A 97 -11.68 -9.65 -31.85
N SER A 98 -12.89 -10.09 -32.22
CA SER A 98 -13.64 -9.55 -33.36
C SER A 98 -14.04 -8.10 -33.12
N VAL A 99 -14.53 -7.76 -31.93
CA VAL A 99 -14.89 -6.37 -31.57
C VAL A 99 -13.65 -5.48 -31.53
N HIS A 100 -12.53 -5.96 -30.97
CA HIS A 100 -11.26 -5.21 -30.93
C HIS A 100 -10.72 -4.91 -32.35
N LYS A 101 -10.74 -5.90 -33.24
CA LYS A 101 -10.29 -5.74 -34.63
C LYS A 101 -11.17 -4.75 -35.42
N ILE A 102 -12.47 -4.72 -35.12
CA ILE A 102 -13.41 -3.79 -35.75
C ILE A 102 -13.22 -2.37 -35.20
N LYS A 103 -13.00 -2.24 -33.88
CA LYS A 103 -12.65 -0.97 -33.23
C LYS A 103 -11.47 -0.29 -33.92
N GLU A 104 -10.38 -1.02 -34.19
CA GLU A 104 -9.19 -0.49 -34.85
C GLU A 104 -9.48 0.11 -36.24
N GLN A 105 -10.50 -0.37 -36.95
CA GLN A 105 -10.89 0.14 -38.27
C GLN A 105 -11.87 1.32 -38.21
N VAL A 106 -12.73 1.34 -37.19
CA VAL A 106 -13.81 2.32 -37.02
C VAL A 106 -13.31 3.59 -36.31
N LEU A 107 -12.48 3.44 -35.28
CA LEU A 107 -12.04 4.55 -34.43
C LEU A 107 -11.34 5.69 -35.19
N PRO A 108 -10.41 5.46 -36.14
CA PRO A 108 -9.77 6.55 -36.89
C PRO A 108 -10.78 7.38 -37.69
N ARG A 109 -11.74 6.71 -38.35
CA ARG A 109 -12.79 7.37 -39.16
C ARG A 109 -13.81 8.12 -38.31
N LEU A 110 -14.03 7.67 -37.08
CA LEU A 110 -14.87 8.33 -36.11
C LEU A 110 -14.20 9.63 -35.64
N LEU A 111 -12.89 9.58 -35.32
CA LEU A 111 -12.12 10.75 -34.90
C LEU A 111 -12.00 11.82 -35.98
N GLU A 112 -11.95 11.45 -37.27
CA GLU A 112 -11.96 12.41 -38.39
C GLU A 112 -13.27 13.21 -38.51
N ARG A 113 -14.38 12.68 -37.97
CA ARG A 113 -15.72 13.26 -38.08
C ARG A 113 -16.18 13.97 -36.82
N VAL A 114 -15.37 13.94 -35.76
CA VAL A 114 -15.74 14.40 -34.43
C VAL A 114 -14.82 15.54 -34.03
N ASP A 115 -15.42 16.68 -33.68
CA ASP A 115 -14.68 17.79 -33.07
C ASP A 115 -14.40 17.46 -31.58
N PRO A 116 -13.13 17.34 -31.17
CA PRO A 116 -12.76 17.04 -29.78
C PRO A 116 -13.26 18.07 -28.78
N GLU A 117 -13.34 19.36 -29.16
CA GLU A 117 -13.79 20.42 -28.26
C GLU A 117 -15.30 20.36 -28.03
N ALA A 118 -16.08 20.09 -29.08
CA ALA A 118 -17.52 19.89 -28.97
C ALA A 118 -17.84 18.64 -28.14
N ALA A 119 -17.10 17.54 -28.34
CA ALA A 119 -17.25 16.30 -27.59
C ALA A 119 -16.93 16.47 -26.08
N ALA A 120 -15.96 17.30 -25.72
CA ALA A 120 -15.62 17.55 -24.33
C ALA A 120 -16.71 18.33 -23.55
N SER A 121 -17.66 18.96 -24.24
CA SER A 121 -18.69 19.83 -23.64
C SER A 121 -20.00 19.11 -23.29
N LEU A 122 -20.23 17.90 -23.81
CA LEU A 122 -21.47 17.13 -23.62
C LEU A 122 -21.33 16.09 -22.51
N ASN A 123 -22.45 15.69 -21.91
CA ASN A 123 -22.46 14.58 -20.96
C ASN A 123 -22.47 13.21 -21.68
N LYS A 124 -22.18 12.12 -20.95
CA LYS A 124 -22.03 10.77 -21.52
C LYS A 124 -23.29 10.30 -22.26
N GLU A 125 -24.47 10.70 -21.82
CA GLU A 125 -25.76 10.30 -22.40
C GLU A 125 -26.03 11.04 -23.72
N GLU A 126 -25.87 12.36 -23.73
CA GLU A 126 -26.03 13.22 -24.91
C GLU A 126 -25.04 12.82 -26.02
N LEU A 127 -23.79 12.58 -25.64
CA LEU A 127 -22.74 12.24 -26.59
C LEU A 127 -22.93 10.83 -27.17
N THR A 128 -23.46 9.89 -26.38
CA THR A 128 -23.79 8.55 -26.89
C THR A 128 -24.88 8.63 -27.96
N GLU A 129 -25.90 9.47 -27.76
CA GLU A 129 -26.98 9.65 -28.75
C GLU A 129 -26.48 10.37 -30.01
N GLU A 130 -25.60 11.37 -29.88
CA GLU A 130 -24.98 12.08 -31.02
C GLU A 130 -24.01 11.20 -31.82
N PHE A 131 -23.25 10.31 -31.16
CA PHE A 131 -22.24 9.49 -31.82
C PHE A 131 -22.81 8.22 -32.44
N ARG A 132 -23.92 7.69 -31.92
CA ARG A 132 -24.58 6.51 -32.49
C ARG A 132 -24.83 6.61 -34.00
N PRO A 133 -25.42 7.69 -34.56
CA PRO A 133 -25.62 7.81 -36.00
C PRO A 133 -24.29 7.85 -36.78
N ILE A 134 -23.24 8.50 -36.24
CA ILE A 134 -21.92 8.57 -36.89
C ILE A 134 -21.25 7.19 -36.90
N ILE A 135 -21.33 6.43 -35.81
CA ILE A 135 -20.81 5.07 -35.73
C ILE A 135 -21.51 4.17 -36.76
N LEU A 136 -22.84 4.28 -36.87
CA LEU A 136 -23.63 3.54 -37.86
C LEU A 136 -23.25 3.87 -39.31
N GLU A 137 -22.99 5.14 -39.61
CA GLU A 137 -22.54 5.58 -40.92
C GLU A 137 -21.15 5.01 -41.26
N VAL A 138 -20.20 5.09 -40.33
CA VAL A 138 -18.85 4.53 -40.51
C VAL A 138 -18.88 3.01 -40.69
N LEU A 139 -19.74 2.30 -39.95
CA LEU A 139 -19.94 0.85 -40.12
C LEU A 139 -20.49 0.51 -41.52
N ALA A 140 -21.44 1.30 -42.02
CA ALA A 140 -22.01 1.13 -43.35
C ALA A 140 -20.98 1.39 -44.46
N GLU A 141 -20.16 2.45 -44.34
CA GLU A 141 -19.07 2.75 -45.27
C GLU A 141 -18.02 1.64 -45.33
N LEU A 142 -17.68 1.09 -44.16
CA LEU A 142 -16.74 -0.01 -44.04
C LEU A 142 -17.30 -1.37 -44.47
N LYS A 143 -18.61 -1.43 -44.78
CA LYS A 143 -19.35 -2.66 -45.11
C LYS A 143 -19.21 -3.73 -44.04
N LEU A 144 -19.13 -3.31 -42.77
CA LEU A 144 -19.04 -4.20 -41.63
C LEU A 144 -20.44 -4.57 -41.17
N THR A 145 -20.78 -5.85 -41.27
CA THR A 145 -22.05 -6.39 -40.77
C THR A 145 -21.85 -6.90 -39.35
N LEU A 146 -22.43 -6.19 -38.39
CA LEU A 146 -22.44 -6.57 -36.98
C LEU A 146 -23.83 -7.06 -36.58
N ASN A 147 -23.89 -8.08 -35.73
CA ASN A 147 -25.13 -8.40 -35.04
C ASN A 147 -25.41 -7.36 -33.94
N ARG A 148 -26.66 -7.31 -33.44
CA ARG A 148 -27.08 -6.29 -32.46
C ARG A 148 -26.24 -6.28 -31.18
N ARG A 149 -25.72 -7.44 -30.76
CA ARG A 149 -24.87 -7.58 -29.58
C ARG A 149 -23.46 -7.03 -29.83
N GLU A 150 -22.88 -7.30 -30.99
CA GLU A 150 -21.58 -6.77 -31.42
C GLU A 150 -21.62 -5.26 -31.60
N GLN A 151 -22.69 -4.75 -32.22
CA GLN A 151 -22.90 -3.32 -32.40
C GLN A 151 -22.97 -2.60 -31.03
N PHE A 152 -23.75 -3.12 -30.09
CA PHE A 152 -23.86 -2.54 -28.75
C PHE A 152 -22.52 -2.58 -27.99
N ALA A 153 -21.78 -3.69 -28.11
CA ALA A 153 -20.45 -3.81 -27.51
C ALA A 153 -19.46 -2.81 -28.12
N LEU A 154 -19.46 -2.64 -29.44
CA LEU A 154 -18.61 -1.68 -30.14
C LEU A 154 -18.96 -0.24 -29.78
N GLU A 155 -20.25 0.12 -29.75
CA GLU A 155 -20.72 1.44 -29.32
C GLU A 155 -20.21 1.77 -27.92
N LYS A 156 -20.37 0.84 -26.97
CA LYS A 156 -19.86 1.02 -25.61
C LYS A 156 -18.35 1.25 -25.58
N VAL A 157 -17.58 0.41 -26.28
CA VAL A 157 -16.10 0.50 -26.32
C VAL A 157 -15.64 1.82 -26.96
N LEU A 158 -16.29 2.28 -28.03
CA LEU A 158 -15.95 3.55 -28.68
C LEU A 158 -16.28 4.76 -27.79
N VAL A 159 -17.42 4.75 -27.10
CA VAL A 159 -17.78 5.80 -26.13
C VAL A 159 -16.80 5.82 -24.96
N ASP A 160 -16.42 4.65 -24.43
CA ASP A 160 -15.45 4.53 -23.35
C ASP A 160 -14.04 4.96 -23.78
N GLU A 161 -13.66 4.80 -25.06
CA GLU A 161 -12.42 5.35 -25.64
C GLU A 161 -12.44 6.89 -25.69
N LEU A 162 -13.55 7.45 -26.16
CA LEU A 162 -13.71 8.89 -26.41
C LEU A 162 -13.93 9.70 -25.13
N LEU A 163 -14.69 9.17 -24.17
CA LEU A 163 -15.08 9.89 -22.95
C LEU A 163 -14.61 9.24 -21.65
N GLY A 164 -14.43 7.93 -21.65
CA GLY A 164 -13.99 7.17 -20.48
C GLY A 164 -12.47 7.14 -20.34
N PHE A 165 -11.99 6.15 -19.61
CA PHE A 165 -10.55 5.88 -19.45
C PHE A 165 -10.00 4.93 -20.53
N GLY A 166 -10.71 4.79 -21.65
CA GLY A 166 -10.32 3.93 -22.77
C GLY A 166 -10.08 2.49 -22.34
N PRO A 167 -8.94 1.87 -22.70
CA PRO A 167 -8.65 0.49 -22.32
C PRO A 167 -8.69 0.20 -20.81
N LEU A 168 -8.53 1.23 -19.96
CA LEU A 168 -8.58 1.08 -18.50
C LEU A 168 -9.98 0.78 -17.97
N GLU A 169 -11.05 1.14 -18.68
CA GLU A 169 -12.44 0.94 -18.21
C GLU A 169 -12.74 -0.54 -17.97
N GLU A 170 -12.22 -1.42 -18.82
CA GLU A 170 -12.37 -2.87 -18.67
C GLU A 170 -11.74 -3.35 -17.36
N LEU A 171 -10.50 -2.91 -17.08
CA LEU A 171 -9.77 -3.27 -15.86
C LEU A 171 -10.38 -2.65 -14.60
N LEU A 172 -10.86 -1.40 -14.70
CA LEU A 172 -11.54 -0.70 -13.62
C LEU A 172 -12.87 -1.36 -13.28
N SER A 173 -13.57 -1.94 -14.27
CA SER A 173 -14.83 -2.65 -14.05
C SER A 173 -14.67 -4.06 -13.43
N ASP A 174 -13.52 -4.73 -13.58
CA ASP A 174 -13.30 -6.09 -13.03
C ASP A 174 -13.10 -6.06 -11.50
N PRO A 175 -14.06 -6.54 -10.68
CA PRO A 175 -13.96 -6.48 -9.22
C PRO A 175 -12.85 -7.36 -8.62
N ASP A 176 -12.25 -8.28 -9.40
CA ASP A 176 -11.14 -9.11 -8.92
C ASP A 176 -9.77 -8.43 -9.05
N ILE A 177 -9.67 -7.32 -9.78
CA ILE A 177 -8.44 -6.53 -9.93
C ILE A 177 -8.33 -5.54 -8.77
N THR A 178 -7.17 -5.50 -8.11
CA THR A 178 -6.91 -4.58 -6.98
C THR A 178 -6.00 -3.42 -7.35
N ASP A 179 -5.04 -3.63 -8.24
CA ASP A 179 -4.06 -2.63 -8.66
C ASP A 179 -3.84 -2.73 -10.17
N ILE A 180 -3.68 -1.59 -10.84
CA ILE A 180 -3.38 -1.45 -12.27
C ILE A 180 -2.12 -0.59 -12.40
N MET A 181 -1.11 -1.06 -13.11
CA MET A 181 0.16 -0.34 -13.32
C MET A 181 0.48 -0.29 -14.81
N VAL A 182 0.38 0.89 -15.39
CA VAL A 182 0.72 1.18 -16.78
C VAL A 182 2.12 1.78 -16.80
N ASN A 183 3.07 1.12 -17.47
CA ASN A 183 4.46 1.57 -17.59
C ASN A 183 4.77 2.21 -18.96
N GLY A 184 3.73 2.39 -19.78
CA GLY A 184 3.78 2.88 -21.15
C GLY A 184 2.64 2.26 -21.98
N PRO A 185 2.49 2.65 -23.25
CA PRO A 185 1.31 2.28 -24.05
C PRO A 185 1.17 0.77 -24.30
N LEU A 186 2.27 0.03 -24.29
CA LEU A 186 2.30 -1.41 -24.63
C LEU A 186 2.47 -2.33 -23.40
N GLN A 187 2.57 -1.78 -22.19
CA GLN A 187 2.87 -2.58 -21.00
C GLN A 187 1.99 -2.15 -19.81
N THR A 188 0.99 -2.98 -19.54
CA THR A 188 0.11 -2.85 -18.38
C THR A 188 0.17 -4.10 -17.53
N TYR A 189 0.35 -3.94 -16.23
CA TYR A 189 0.24 -5.00 -15.23
C TYR A 189 -1.01 -4.80 -14.38
N ILE A 190 -1.56 -5.91 -13.89
CA ILE A 190 -2.65 -5.93 -12.92
C ILE A 190 -2.33 -6.87 -11.76
N GLU A 191 -2.78 -6.52 -10.56
CA GLU A 191 -2.81 -7.46 -9.43
C GLU A 191 -4.20 -8.11 -9.36
N LYS A 192 -4.25 -9.42 -9.54
CA LYS A 192 -5.46 -10.24 -9.39
C LYS A 192 -5.18 -11.34 -8.36
N LYS A 193 -6.01 -11.42 -7.32
CA LYS A 193 -5.85 -12.39 -6.21
C LYS A 193 -4.45 -12.38 -5.57
N GLY A 194 -3.82 -11.22 -5.44
CA GLY A 194 -2.51 -11.08 -4.80
C GLY A 194 -1.30 -11.43 -5.68
N LYS A 195 -1.52 -11.75 -6.97
CA LYS A 195 -0.47 -12.06 -7.95
C LYS A 195 -0.46 -11.00 -9.04
N LEU A 196 0.74 -10.59 -9.44
CA LEU A 196 0.97 -9.65 -10.54
C LEU A 196 0.96 -10.40 -11.87
N GLN A 197 0.21 -9.91 -12.84
CA GLN A 197 0.12 -10.48 -14.19
C GLN A 197 0.06 -9.37 -15.25
N ILE A 198 0.46 -9.66 -16.49
CA ILE A 198 0.32 -8.73 -17.61
C ILE A 198 -1.17 -8.67 -17.98
N ALA A 199 -1.71 -7.47 -18.17
CA ALA A 199 -3.08 -7.27 -18.60
C ALA A 199 -3.19 -7.39 -20.12
N PRO A 200 -4.27 -7.99 -20.65
CA PRO A 200 -4.50 -8.14 -22.09
C PRO A 200 -5.02 -6.84 -22.74
N ILE A 201 -4.55 -5.68 -22.28
CA ILE A 201 -4.92 -4.37 -22.83
C ILE A 201 -3.69 -3.61 -23.31
N GLN A 202 -3.87 -2.80 -24.35
CA GLN A 202 -2.85 -1.89 -24.86
C GLN A 202 -3.49 -0.55 -25.22
N PHE A 203 -2.70 0.51 -25.08
CA PHE A 203 -3.03 1.83 -25.60
C PHE A 203 -2.50 1.93 -27.03
N ARG A 204 -3.23 2.66 -27.88
CA ARG A 204 -2.83 2.95 -29.27
C ARG A 204 -1.38 3.45 -29.39
N ASP A 205 -1.05 4.47 -28.62
CA ASP A 205 0.25 5.13 -28.62
C ASP A 205 0.44 5.94 -27.31
N GLU A 206 1.61 6.53 -27.15
CA GLU A 206 1.97 7.37 -26.00
C GLU A 206 1.07 8.61 -25.89
N GLU A 207 0.68 9.21 -27.02
CA GLU A 207 -0.20 10.38 -27.03
C GLU A 207 -1.58 10.05 -26.47
N HIS A 208 -2.14 8.90 -26.85
CA HIS A 208 -3.41 8.40 -26.33
C HIS A 208 -3.35 8.12 -24.82
N LEU A 209 -2.28 7.47 -24.35
CA LEU A 209 -2.07 7.23 -22.92
C LEU A 209 -1.96 8.56 -22.15
N PHE A 210 -1.20 9.52 -22.68
CA PHE A 210 -1.06 10.84 -22.08
C PHE A 210 -2.40 11.60 -22.02
N GLN A 211 -3.22 11.55 -23.06
CA GLN A 211 -4.56 12.15 -23.08
C GLN A 211 -5.49 11.52 -22.04
N ILE A 212 -5.44 10.19 -21.83
CA ILE A 212 -6.18 9.51 -20.76
C ILE A 212 -5.69 9.98 -19.39
N ALA A 213 -4.37 10.05 -19.19
CA ALA A 213 -3.78 10.55 -17.94
C ALA A 213 -4.24 11.98 -17.63
N GLN A 214 -4.24 12.87 -18.63
CA GLN A 214 -4.75 14.24 -18.50
C GLN A 214 -6.24 14.27 -18.14
N ARG A 215 -7.07 13.45 -18.79
CA ARG A 215 -8.50 13.35 -18.46
C ARG A 215 -8.74 12.95 -17.00
N ILE A 216 -8.02 11.94 -16.51
CA ILE A 216 -8.11 11.50 -15.11
C ILE A 216 -7.78 12.64 -14.14
N VAL A 217 -6.66 13.34 -14.39
CA VAL A 217 -6.17 14.40 -13.51
C VAL A 217 -7.06 15.66 -13.58
N ASN A 218 -7.60 15.99 -14.76
CA ASN A 218 -8.48 17.14 -14.95
C ASN A 218 -9.83 16.96 -14.24
N GLN A 219 -10.36 15.73 -14.14
CA GLN A 219 -11.61 15.46 -13.43
C GLN A 219 -11.57 15.84 -11.94
N VAL A 220 -10.38 15.88 -11.33
CA VAL A 220 -10.18 16.31 -9.93
C VAL A 220 -9.67 17.75 -9.82
N GLY A 221 -9.74 18.53 -10.89
CA GLY A 221 -9.32 19.94 -10.91
C GLY A 221 -7.80 20.13 -10.80
N ARG A 222 -7.01 19.10 -11.15
CA ARG A 222 -5.55 19.17 -11.20
C ARG A 222 -5.08 19.21 -12.65
N ARG A 223 -3.78 19.45 -12.85
CA ARG A 223 -3.15 19.45 -14.17
C ARG A 223 -1.92 18.56 -14.19
N VAL A 224 -1.66 17.93 -15.33
CA VAL A 224 -0.44 17.20 -15.63
C VAL A 224 0.07 17.59 -17.02
N ASP A 225 1.31 18.04 -17.07
CA ASP A 225 2.01 18.45 -18.29
C ASP A 225 3.54 18.44 -18.07
N GLN A 226 4.33 18.86 -19.04
CA GLN A 226 5.79 18.87 -18.93
C GLN A 226 6.33 19.82 -17.83
N THR A 227 5.55 20.82 -17.42
CA THR A 227 5.92 21.74 -16.34
C THR A 227 5.49 21.21 -14.97
N THR A 228 4.41 20.43 -14.93
CA THR A 228 3.90 19.73 -13.74
C THR A 228 3.81 18.23 -14.02
N PRO A 229 4.95 17.50 -14.06
CA PRO A 229 5.00 16.12 -14.57
C PRO A 229 4.53 15.05 -13.58
N LEU A 230 4.09 15.44 -12.38
CA LEU A 230 3.59 14.56 -11.33
C LEU A 230 2.18 14.99 -10.94
N ALA A 231 1.26 14.04 -10.86
CA ALA A 231 -0.09 14.31 -10.38
C ALA A 231 -0.67 13.10 -9.64
N ASP A 232 -1.29 13.38 -8.49
CA ASP A 232 -2.17 12.44 -7.81
C ASP A 232 -3.62 12.84 -8.02
N ALA A 233 -4.50 11.86 -8.25
CA ALA A 233 -5.92 12.04 -8.47
C ALA A 233 -6.74 10.96 -7.79
N ARG A 234 -8.06 11.20 -7.73
CA ARG A 234 -9.03 10.27 -7.18
C ARG A 234 -10.20 10.12 -8.15
N LEU A 235 -10.47 8.89 -8.56
CA LEU A 235 -11.60 8.56 -9.42
C LEU A 235 -12.92 8.63 -8.63
N LYS A 236 -14.05 8.66 -9.35
CA LYS A 236 -15.40 8.76 -8.75
C LYS A 236 -15.75 7.57 -7.85
N ASP A 237 -15.20 6.39 -8.15
CA ASP A 237 -15.33 5.16 -7.33
C ASP A 237 -14.47 5.21 -6.05
N GLY A 238 -13.63 6.23 -5.90
CA GLY A 238 -12.71 6.41 -4.78
C GLY A 238 -11.31 5.85 -5.04
N SER A 239 -11.05 5.23 -6.20
CA SER A 239 -9.75 4.68 -6.58
C SER A 239 -8.70 5.77 -6.65
N ARG A 240 -7.48 5.46 -6.19
CA ARG A 240 -6.37 6.41 -6.15
C ARG A 240 -5.53 6.24 -7.41
N VAL A 241 -5.17 7.35 -8.04
CA VAL A 241 -4.37 7.37 -9.27
C VAL A 241 -3.14 8.23 -9.04
N ASN A 242 -1.98 7.67 -9.36
CA ASN A 242 -0.73 8.42 -9.49
C ASN A 242 -0.32 8.43 -10.97
N VAL A 243 0.03 9.61 -11.47
CA VAL A 243 0.48 9.84 -12.84
C VAL A 243 1.86 10.48 -12.81
N ILE A 244 2.76 9.94 -13.64
CA ILE A 244 4.07 10.52 -13.92
C ILE A 244 4.30 10.56 -15.43
N VAL A 245 4.71 11.72 -15.95
CA VAL A 245 4.92 11.95 -17.39
C VAL A 245 6.36 12.38 -17.68
N PRO A 246 6.80 12.36 -18.95
CA PRO A 246 8.09 12.93 -19.33
C PRO A 246 8.23 14.40 -18.90
N PRO A 247 9.45 14.86 -18.51
CA PRO A 247 10.73 14.15 -18.64
C PRO A 247 11.08 13.20 -17.48
N LEU A 248 10.25 13.08 -16.43
CA LEU A 248 10.59 12.27 -15.25
C LEU A 248 10.44 10.77 -15.51
N SER A 249 9.40 10.38 -16.26
CA SER A 249 9.26 9.01 -16.74
C SER A 249 9.91 8.86 -18.11
N LEU A 250 11.06 8.17 -18.14
CA LEU A 250 11.88 8.02 -19.34
C LEU A 250 11.26 7.13 -20.42
N ARG A 251 10.27 6.31 -20.06
CA ARG A 251 9.61 5.35 -20.97
C ARG A 251 8.25 5.82 -21.48
N GLY A 252 7.91 7.10 -21.25
CA GLY A 252 6.59 7.65 -21.54
C GLY A 252 5.75 7.78 -20.28
N THR A 253 4.45 8.01 -20.45
CA THR A 253 3.50 8.21 -19.37
C THR A 253 3.33 6.93 -18.58
N ALA A 254 3.39 7.03 -17.25
CA ALA A 254 3.08 5.91 -16.36
C ALA A 254 1.94 6.28 -15.42
N ILE A 255 1.04 5.31 -15.21
CA ILE A 255 -0.15 5.45 -14.38
C ILE A 255 -0.19 4.29 -13.39
N SER A 256 -0.30 4.58 -12.11
CA SER A 256 -0.54 3.58 -11.08
C SER A 256 -1.90 3.82 -10.44
N ILE A 257 -2.83 2.88 -10.59
CA ILE A 257 -4.17 2.92 -10.01
C ILE A 257 -4.27 1.87 -8.92
N ARG A 258 -4.58 2.29 -7.70
CA ARG A 258 -5.03 1.39 -6.65
C ARG A 258 -6.54 1.46 -6.57
N LYS A 259 -7.19 0.36 -6.95
CA LYS A 259 -8.65 0.29 -6.99
C LYS A 259 -9.23 0.33 -5.59
N PHE A 260 -10.32 1.06 -5.47
CA PHE A 260 -11.14 1.04 -4.27
C PHE A 260 -11.95 -0.25 -4.25
N SER A 261 -11.77 -1.09 -3.23
CA SER A 261 -12.54 -2.34 -3.13
C SER A 261 -13.95 -2.06 -2.63
N GLU A 262 -14.97 -2.41 -3.41
CA GLU A 262 -16.38 -2.24 -3.03
C GLU A 262 -16.84 -3.24 -1.97
N LYS A 263 -16.16 -4.39 -1.81
CA LYS A 263 -16.60 -5.47 -0.92
C LYS A 263 -15.95 -5.35 0.46
N PRO A 264 -16.71 -5.07 1.54
CA PRO A 264 -16.15 -5.00 2.88
C PRO A 264 -15.71 -6.40 3.35
N ILE A 265 -14.42 -6.55 3.66
CA ILE A 265 -13.86 -7.77 4.23
C ILE A 265 -14.19 -7.80 5.73
N THR A 266 -14.73 -8.92 6.21
CA THR A 266 -15.06 -9.13 7.64
C THR A 266 -14.04 -10.05 8.33
N ILE A 267 -14.04 -10.06 9.67
CA ILE A 267 -13.22 -11.00 10.45
C ILE A 267 -13.53 -12.47 10.09
N ASP A 268 -14.80 -12.81 9.86
CA ASP A 268 -15.20 -14.15 9.43
C ASP A 268 -14.66 -14.52 8.05
N MET A 269 -14.60 -13.57 7.12
CA MET A 269 -13.99 -13.80 5.81
C MET A 269 -12.48 -14.01 5.94
N LEU A 270 -11.79 -13.19 6.75
CA LEU A 270 -10.37 -13.36 7.02
C LEU A 270 -10.05 -14.73 7.63
N LYS A 271 -10.88 -15.20 8.58
CA LYS A 271 -10.82 -16.56 9.10
C LYS A 271 -11.01 -17.60 8.00
N GLY A 272 -12.04 -17.43 7.16
CA GLY A 272 -12.31 -18.31 6.01
C GLY A 272 -11.18 -18.35 4.98
N PHE A 273 -10.40 -17.28 4.86
CA PHE A 273 -9.19 -17.23 4.03
C PHE A 273 -7.97 -17.89 4.67
N GLY A 274 -8.09 -18.39 5.91
CA GLY A 274 -6.96 -18.94 6.66
C GLY A 274 -5.98 -17.89 7.17
N SER A 275 -6.44 -16.64 7.38
CA SER A 275 -5.59 -15.57 7.92
C SER A 275 -5.47 -15.59 9.45
N MET A 276 -6.35 -16.32 10.16
CA MET A 276 -6.37 -16.48 11.62
C MET A 276 -7.19 -17.74 12.01
N SER A 277 -7.07 -18.17 13.26
CA SER A 277 -7.87 -19.25 13.84
C SER A 277 -9.24 -18.76 14.35
N GLU A 278 -10.16 -19.69 14.68
CA GLU A 278 -11.45 -19.35 15.30
C GLU A 278 -11.30 -18.61 16.65
N PRO A 279 -10.46 -19.06 17.60
CA PRO A 279 -10.31 -18.34 18.87
C PRO A 279 -9.78 -16.92 18.67
N MET A 280 -8.86 -16.71 17.74
CA MET A 280 -8.39 -15.36 17.39
C MET A 280 -9.51 -14.50 16.82
N ALA A 281 -10.33 -15.04 15.93
CA ALA A 281 -11.47 -14.32 15.36
C ALA A 281 -12.45 -13.90 16.46
N THR A 282 -12.77 -14.80 17.40
CA THR A 282 -13.63 -14.49 18.56
C THR A 282 -13.01 -13.41 19.44
N ALA A 283 -11.73 -13.54 19.81
CA ALA A 283 -11.04 -12.55 20.63
C ALA A 283 -11.01 -11.15 19.97
N LEU A 284 -10.73 -11.08 18.68
CA LEU A 284 -10.72 -9.81 17.92
C LEU A 284 -12.11 -9.19 17.80
N LYS A 285 -13.15 -10.00 17.60
CA LYS A 285 -14.54 -9.50 17.59
C LYS A 285 -14.91 -8.87 18.92
N ILE A 286 -14.59 -9.56 20.02
CA ILE A 286 -14.86 -9.07 21.37
C ILE A 286 -14.04 -7.82 21.67
N ALA A 287 -12.76 -7.77 21.28
CA ALA A 287 -11.91 -6.61 21.48
C ALA A 287 -12.48 -5.34 20.82
N GLY A 288 -12.92 -5.46 19.55
CA GLY A 288 -13.55 -4.34 18.84
C GLY A 288 -14.88 -3.89 19.48
N ALA A 289 -15.70 -4.84 19.92
CA ALA A 289 -16.98 -4.57 20.59
C ALA A 289 -16.81 -4.00 22.01
N SER A 290 -15.73 -4.37 22.71
CA SER A 290 -15.47 -3.97 24.12
C SER A 290 -14.62 -2.71 24.24
N ARG A 291 -14.61 -1.86 23.21
CA ARG A 291 -13.87 -0.60 23.15
C ARG A 291 -12.38 -0.72 23.54
N MET A 292 -11.73 -1.81 23.14
CA MET A 292 -10.28 -1.90 23.29
C MET A 292 -9.58 -0.98 22.27
N ASN A 293 -8.55 -0.27 22.69
CA ASN A 293 -7.69 0.53 21.84
C ASN A 293 -6.71 -0.37 21.09
N ILE A 294 -6.85 -0.47 19.78
CA ILE A 294 -6.14 -1.47 18.96
C ILE A 294 -5.19 -0.79 17.97
N VAL A 295 -3.92 -1.19 18.01
CA VAL A 295 -2.93 -0.81 17.00
C VAL A 295 -2.71 -1.98 16.05
N ILE A 296 -2.99 -1.81 14.76
CA ILE A 296 -2.75 -2.82 13.73
C ILE A 296 -1.38 -2.56 13.09
N SER A 297 -0.42 -3.47 13.30
CA SER A 297 0.95 -3.32 12.82
C SER A 297 1.30 -4.26 11.67
N GLY A 298 2.17 -3.81 10.75
CA GLY A 298 2.61 -4.64 9.63
C GLY A 298 3.30 -3.92 8.48
N GLY A 299 3.98 -4.68 7.62
CA GLY A 299 4.63 -4.17 6.41
C GLY A 299 3.64 -3.61 5.37
N THR A 300 4.18 -3.07 4.27
CA THR A 300 3.35 -2.64 3.13
C THR A 300 2.64 -3.84 2.51
N GLY A 301 1.36 -3.69 2.17
CA GLY A 301 0.56 -4.75 1.54
C GLY A 301 0.25 -5.96 2.43
N SER A 302 0.51 -5.89 3.74
CA SER A 302 0.19 -6.97 4.70
C SER A 302 -1.30 -7.09 5.05
N GLY A 303 -2.11 -6.08 4.70
CA GLY A 303 -3.54 -6.04 5.01
C GLY A 303 -3.92 -5.27 6.27
N LYS A 304 -3.12 -4.30 6.72
CA LYS A 304 -3.43 -3.48 7.93
C LYS A 304 -4.78 -2.79 7.84
N THR A 305 -4.99 -1.99 6.79
CA THR A 305 -6.25 -1.27 6.56
C THR A 305 -7.42 -2.25 6.42
N THR A 306 -7.19 -3.41 5.79
CA THR A 306 -8.19 -4.48 5.69
C THR A 306 -8.59 -5.03 7.06
N MET A 307 -7.62 -5.31 7.93
CA MET A 307 -7.88 -5.76 9.30
C MET A 307 -8.61 -4.66 10.11
N LEU A 308 -8.17 -3.41 10.01
CA LEU A 308 -8.82 -2.28 10.69
C LEU A 308 -10.29 -2.17 10.25
N ASN A 309 -10.56 -2.24 8.95
CA ASN A 309 -11.91 -2.16 8.39
C ASN A 309 -12.78 -3.38 8.77
N ALA A 310 -12.16 -4.54 8.97
CA ALA A 310 -12.85 -5.74 9.46
C ALA A 310 -13.22 -5.60 10.95
N LEU A 311 -12.31 -5.07 11.77
CA LEU A 311 -12.52 -4.78 13.19
C LEU A 311 -13.55 -3.68 13.40
N SER A 312 -13.57 -2.65 12.55
CA SER A 312 -14.51 -1.53 12.67
C SER A 312 -15.97 -1.97 12.56
N LYS A 313 -16.25 -3.12 11.94
CA LYS A 313 -17.60 -3.70 11.92
C LYS A 313 -18.13 -4.10 13.31
N MET A 314 -17.24 -4.27 14.28
CA MET A 314 -17.59 -4.62 15.66
C MET A 314 -17.93 -3.40 16.52
N ILE A 315 -17.76 -2.19 15.98
CA ILE A 315 -18.17 -0.95 16.66
C ILE A 315 -19.69 -0.89 16.70
N ASP A 316 -20.23 -0.57 17.88
CA ASP A 316 -21.68 -0.46 18.09
C ASP A 316 -22.29 0.59 17.13
N PRO A 317 -23.42 0.28 16.46
CA PRO A 317 -24.05 1.20 15.51
C PRO A 317 -24.51 2.55 16.10
N GLY A 318 -24.68 2.64 17.42
CA GLY A 318 -25.02 3.87 18.13
C GLY A 318 -23.83 4.82 18.35
N GLU A 319 -22.60 4.37 18.13
CA GLU A 319 -21.39 5.18 18.31
C GLU A 319 -21.14 6.13 17.14
N ARG A 320 -20.73 7.35 17.44
CA ARG A 320 -20.23 8.32 16.47
C ARG A 320 -18.75 8.07 16.21
N VAL A 321 -18.43 7.66 15.00
CA VAL A 321 -17.05 7.31 14.61
C VAL A 321 -16.49 8.33 13.63
N LEU A 322 -15.32 8.88 13.94
CA LEU A 322 -14.58 9.73 13.01
C LEU A 322 -13.37 8.95 12.49
N THR A 323 -13.24 8.86 11.16
CA THR A 323 -12.02 8.33 10.53
C THR A 323 -11.19 9.48 10.00
N ILE A 324 -9.87 9.43 10.17
CA ILE A 324 -8.94 10.42 9.62
C ILE A 324 -7.87 9.68 8.84
N GLU A 325 -7.69 10.04 7.57
CA GLU A 325 -6.78 9.36 6.67
C GLU A 325 -6.07 10.35 5.74
N ASP A 326 -4.85 10.02 5.29
CA ASP A 326 -4.18 10.81 4.24
C ASP A 326 -5.03 10.84 2.96
N ALA A 327 -5.60 9.70 2.61
CA ALA A 327 -6.66 9.57 1.63
C ALA A 327 -7.69 8.55 2.15
N ALA A 328 -8.98 8.78 1.99
CA ALA A 328 -9.97 7.91 2.62
C ALA A 328 -9.99 6.50 1.98
N GLU A 329 -9.55 5.48 2.72
CA GLU A 329 -9.63 4.05 2.36
C GLU A 329 -10.70 3.31 3.16
N LEU A 330 -11.02 3.78 4.36
CA LEU A 330 -11.94 3.10 5.27
C LEU A 330 -13.41 3.21 4.83
N ARG A 331 -14.17 2.14 5.09
CA ARG A 331 -15.62 2.03 4.84
C ARG A 331 -16.30 1.42 6.04
N LEU A 332 -16.65 2.27 6.99
CA LEU A 332 -17.40 1.85 8.16
C LEU A 332 -18.86 1.61 7.80
N GLN A 333 -19.47 0.63 8.47
CA GLN A 333 -20.88 0.29 8.30
C GLN A 333 -21.77 1.03 9.31
N GLN A 334 -21.15 1.74 10.26
CA GLN A 334 -21.82 2.50 11.30
C GLN A 334 -22.61 3.65 10.68
N PRO A 335 -23.88 3.85 11.07
CA PRO A 335 -24.70 4.95 10.56
C PRO A 335 -24.12 6.33 10.87
N HIS A 336 -23.49 6.47 12.04
CA HIS A 336 -22.98 7.75 12.52
C HIS A 336 -21.48 7.91 12.25
N TRP A 337 -21.07 7.69 11.01
CA TRP A 337 -19.68 7.78 10.58
C TRP A 337 -19.40 9.10 9.85
N LEU A 338 -18.28 9.74 10.21
CA LEU A 338 -17.78 10.93 9.53
C LEU A 338 -16.33 10.70 9.06
N PRO A 339 -16.09 10.53 7.75
CA PRO A 339 -14.75 10.48 7.21
C PRO A 339 -14.13 11.87 7.06
N LEU A 340 -12.88 12.00 7.49
CA LEU A 340 -12.03 13.18 7.35
C LEU A 340 -10.77 12.79 6.56
N GLU A 341 -10.33 13.68 5.69
CA GLU A 341 -9.16 13.47 4.83
C GLU A 341 -8.21 14.64 4.99
N THR A 342 -6.91 14.35 5.03
CA THR A 342 -5.87 15.39 5.03
C THR A 342 -5.93 16.23 3.75
N ARG A 343 -5.33 17.41 3.80
CA ARG A 343 -5.11 18.22 2.61
C ARG A 343 -3.62 18.44 2.44
N PRO A 344 -2.98 17.96 1.35
CA PRO A 344 -1.59 18.29 1.08
C PRO A 344 -1.45 19.80 0.81
N PRO A 345 -0.24 20.37 0.97
CA PRO A 345 0.01 21.76 0.61
C PRO A 345 -0.25 22.00 -0.88
N ASN A 346 -0.56 23.25 -1.24
CA ASN A 346 -0.61 23.69 -2.64
C ASN A 346 0.80 23.72 -3.26
N LEU A 347 0.91 24.05 -4.55
CA LEU A 347 2.20 24.16 -5.25
C LEU A 347 3.16 25.19 -4.63
N GLU A 348 2.64 26.14 -3.86
CA GLU A 348 3.40 27.18 -3.15
C GLU A 348 3.86 26.72 -1.75
N GLY A 349 3.46 25.52 -1.32
CA GLY A 349 3.79 24.95 -0.01
C GLY A 349 2.80 25.29 1.10
N ASP A 350 1.73 26.03 0.79
CA ASP A 350 0.77 26.57 1.75
C ASP A 350 -0.51 25.74 1.88
N GLY A 351 -1.18 25.89 3.02
CA GLY A 351 -2.53 25.37 3.23
C GLY A 351 -2.61 23.86 3.52
N ALA A 352 -1.52 23.21 3.92
CA ALA A 352 -1.57 21.83 4.40
C ALA A 352 -2.50 21.70 5.62
N ILE A 353 -3.27 20.61 5.67
CA ILE A 353 -4.04 20.18 6.84
C ILE A 353 -3.57 18.76 7.15
N THR A 354 -2.86 18.60 8.26
CA THR A 354 -2.24 17.33 8.66
C THR A 354 -3.22 16.43 9.42
N ILE A 355 -2.85 15.16 9.62
CA ILE A 355 -3.60 14.25 10.50
C ILE A 355 -3.71 14.84 11.91
N GLY A 356 -2.63 15.41 12.45
CA GLY A 356 -2.62 16.03 13.78
C GLY A 356 -3.62 17.20 13.90
N ASP A 357 -3.73 18.03 12.85
CA ASP A 357 -4.73 19.11 12.82
C ASP A 357 -6.16 18.56 12.87
N LEU A 358 -6.43 17.50 12.12
CA LEU A 358 -7.72 16.84 12.08
C LEU A 358 -8.06 16.12 13.39
N VAL A 359 -7.09 15.50 14.07
CA VAL A 359 -7.29 14.87 15.40
C VAL A 359 -7.70 15.93 16.42
N LYS A 360 -6.97 17.04 16.50
CA LYS A 360 -7.29 18.16 17.41
C LYS A 360 -8.65 18.76 17.13
N ASN A 361 -9.04 18.84 15.86
CA ASN A 361 -10.39 19.28 15.48
C ASN A 361 -11.46 18.23 15.85
N ALA A 362 -11.18 16.95 15.60
CA ALA A 362 -12.09 15.83 15.88
C ALA A 362 -12.53 15.77 17.34
N LEU A 363 -11.62 16.08 18.29
CA LEU A 363 -11.96 16.15 19.72
C LEU A 363 -13.09 17.14 20.05
N ARG A 364 -13.34 18.14 19.20
CA ARG A 364 -14.45 19.11 19.35
C ARG A 364 -15.75 18.65 18.69
N MET A 365 -15.72 17.55 17.96
CA MET A 365 -16.84 17.02 17.17
C MET A 365 -17.62 15.93 17.91
N ARG A 366 -17.35 15.78 19.22
CA ARG A 366 -17.93 14.78 20.13
C ARG A 366 -17.90 13.36 19.53
N PRO A 367 -16.73 12.83 19.13
CA PRO A 367 -16.64 11.44 18.71
C PRO A 367 -16.81 10.50 19.91
N ASP A 368 -17.34 9.30 19.68
CA ASP A 368 -17.14 8.17 20.60
C ASP A 368 -15.80 7.50 20.30
N ARG A 369 -15.42 7.39 19.01
CA ARG A 369 -14.15 6.82 18.55
C ARG A 369 -13.46 7.68 17.51
N ILE A 370 -12.13 7.72 17.57
CA ILE A 370 -11.28 8.29 16.52
C ILE A 370 -10.45 7.15 15.92
N ILE A 371 -10.52 6.98 14.61
CA ILE A 371 -9.78 5.97 13.88
C ILE A 371 -8.80 6.65 12.93
N LEU A 372 -7.51 6.38 13.09
CA LEU A 372 -6.48 6.87 12.17
C LEU A 372 -6.12 5.78 11.16
N GLY A 373 -6.29 6.06 9.86
CA GLY A 373 -5.96 5.11 8.81
C GLY A 373 -4.52 4.63 8.90
N GLU A 374 -3.58 5.54 9.15
CA GLU A 374 -2.16 5.24 9.37
C GLU A 374 -1.52 6.35 10.20
N ILE A 375 -0.71 6.01 11.20
CA ILE A 375 0.15 6.97 11.92
C ILE A 375 1.58 6.93 11.38
N ARG A 376 2.14 8.11 11.16
CA ARG A 376 3.45 8.36 10.54
C ARG A 376 4.34 9.33 11.32
N GLY A 377 3.77 10.08 12.26
CA GLY A 377 4.50 11.11 13.00
C GLY A 377 3.87 11.51 14.33
N ALA A 378 4.04 12.79 14.68
CA ALA A 378 3.71 13.33 16.00
C ALA A 378 2.21 13.24 16.38
N GLU A 379 1.31 13.06 15.40
CA GLU A 379 -0.11 12.80 15.63
C GLU A 379 -0.37 11.55 16.47
N CYS A 380 0.62 10.64 16.58
CA CYS A 380 0.59 9.51 17.50
C CYS A 380 0.30 9.98 18.93
N PHE A 381 0.91 11.08 19.39
CA PHE A 381 0.68 11.62 20.73
C PHE A 381 -0.77 12.11 20.91
N ASP A 382 -1.29 12.84 19.92
CA ASP A 382 -2.66 13.35 19.95
C ASP A 382 -3.68 12.21 19.98
N LEU A 383 -3.42 11.10 19.26
CA LEU A 383 -4.26 9.90 19.30
C LEU A 383 -4.22 9.22 20.69
N LEU A 384 -3.04 9.02 21.27
CA LEU A 384 -2.93 8.43 22.61
C LEU A 384 -3.60 9.29 23.67
N ALA A 385 -3.51 10.61 23.54
CA ALA A 385 -4.24 11.52 24.41
C ALA A 385 -5.76 11.34 24.25
N ALA A 386 -6.28 11.18 23.03
CA ALA A 386 -7.69 10.91 22.77
C ALA A 386 -8.15 9.59 23.41
N MET A 387 -7.36 8.53 23.25
CA MET A 387 -7.58 7.19 23.83
C MET A 387 -7.73 7.22 25.36
N ASN A 388 -7.00 8.10 26.03
CA ASN A 388 -7.08 8.26 27.49
C ASN A 388 -8.16 9.25 27.96
N THR A 389 -8.75 10.04 27.05
CA THR A 389 -9.67 11.14 27.40
C THR A 389 -11.10 10.90 26.89
N GLY A 390 -11.58 9.66 27.02
CA GLY A 390 -12.98 9.31 26.75
C GLY A 390 -13.31 8.97 25.30
N HIS A 391 -12.29 8.69 24.48
CA HIS A 391 -12.43 8.17 23.12
C HIS A 391 -11.85 6.75 23.04
N ASP A 392 -12.28 5.90 23.96
CA ASP A 392 -11.87 4.50 24.04
C ASP A 392 -12.38 3.70 22.83
N GLY A 393 -11.74 2.58 22.53
CA GLY A 393 -12.05 1.80 21.32
C GLY A 393 -11.48 2.39 20.04
N SER A 394 -10.63 3.41 20.14
CA SER A 394 -9.94 4.03 19.01
C SER A 394 -8.94 3.04 18.39
N MET A 395 -8.70 3.18 17.09
CA MET A 395 -7.84 2.25 16.34
C MET A 395 -6.91 3.00 15.40
N CYS A 396 -5.73 2.44 15.15
CA CYS A 396 -4.86 2.94 14.11
C CYS A 396 -4.06 1.85 13.42
N THR A 397 -3.48 2.17 12.26
CA THR A 397 -2.45 1.31 11.66
C THR A 397 -1.06 1.93 11.74
N LEU A 398 -0.04 1.09 11.86
CA LEU A 398 1.36 1.51 11.91
C LEU A 398 2.26 0.51 11.18
N HIS A 399 3.30 1.00 10.50
CA HIS A 399 4.31 0.14 9.88
C HIS A 399 5.32 -0.38 10.90
N ALA A 400 5.32 -1.69 11.17
CA ALA A 400 6.34 -2.36 11.99
C ALA A 400 6.44 -3.86 11.64
N ASN A 401 7.61 -4.47 11.89
CA ASN A 401 7.84 -5.88 11.57
C ASN A 401 7.43 -6.84 12.70
N ASN A 402 7.23 -6.32 13.91
CA ASN A 402 6.76 -7.06 15.08
C ASN A 402 6.16 -6.09 16.12
N PRO A 403 5.37 -6.60 17.11
CA PRO A 403 4.75 -5.79 18.16
C PRO A 403 5.71 -4.97 19.00
N ARG A 404 6.91 -5.49 19.32
CA ARG A 404 7.93 -4.74 20.08
C ARG A 404 8.44 -3.53 19.28
N GLU A 405 8.71 -3.72 17.99
CA GLU A 405 9.07 -2.62 17.10
C GLU A 405 7.93 -1.61 16.96
N CYS A 406 6.67 -2.06 16.94
CA CYS A 406 5.50 -1.18 16.91
C CYS A 406 5.55 -0.14 18.04
N LEU A 407 5.75 -0.59 19.28
CA LEU A 407 5.89 0.27 20.45
C LEU A 407 7.06 1.26 20.30
N GLY A 408 8.25 0.77 19.94
CA GLY A 408 9.43 1.63 19.76
C GLY A 408 9.25 2.66 18.63
N ARG A 409 8.48 2.35 17.58
CA ARG A 409 8.15 3.31 16.53
C ARG A 409 7.17 4.37 16.99
N MET A 410 6.18 4.01 17.81
CA MET A 410 5.31 4.99 18.45
C MET A 410 6.10 5.96 19.32
N GLU A 411 7.06 5.46 20.12
CA GLU A 411 7.96 6.31 20.91
C GLU A 411 8.74 7.29 20.01
N ASN A 412 9.34 6.79 18.93
CA ASN A 412 10.12 7.61 18.00
C ASN A 412 9.25 8.65 17.28
N MET A 413 8.04 8.29 16.86
CA MET A 413 7.10 9.21 16.19
C MET A 413 6.71 10.38 17.10
N ILE A 414 6.51 10.11 18.39
CA ILE A 414 6.19 11.16 19.38
C ILE A 414 7.41 12.07 19.60
N LEU A 415 8.62 11.50 19.63
CA LEU A 415 9.87 12.26 19.75
C LEU A 415 10.18 13.15 18.53
N MET A 416 9.55 12.92 17.37
CA MET A 416 9.67 13.80 16.20
C MET A 416 8.85 15.08 16.34
N GLY A 417 7.93 15.15 17.30
CA GLY A 417 7.15 16.35 17.56
C GLY A 417 7.97 17.49 18.17
N ASP A 418 7.42 18.71 18.10
CA ASP A 418 8.10 19.91 18.62
C ASP A 418 8.21 19.95 20.15
N ILE A 419 7.36 19.18 20.84
CA ILE A 419 7.31 19.13 22.30
C ILE A 419 8.31 18.09 22.80
N LYS A 420 9.29 18.55 23.57
CA LYS A 420 10.25 17.66 24.24
C LYS A 420 9.60 16.98 25.44
N ILE A 421 9.13 15.76 25.25
CA ILE A 421 8.57 14.91 26.30
C ILE A 421 9.63 13.88 26.72
N PRO A 422 9.88 13.66 28.03
CA PRO A 422 10.77 12.61 28.49
C PRO A 422 10.31 11.24 27.99
N LYS A 423 11.26 10.39 27.56
CA LYS A 423 10.95 9.07 27.01
C LYS A 423 10.05 8.24 27.94
N GLU A 424 10.36 8.22 29.23
CA GLU A 424 9.57 7.50 30.25
C GLU A 424 8.10 7.91 30.24
N ALA A 425 7.80 9.20 30.11
CA ALA A 425 6.43 9.70 30.04
C ALA A 425 5.72 9.27 28.74
N ILE A 426 6.46 9.19 27.63
CA ILE A 426 5.94 8.66 26.36
C ILE A 426 5.62 7.17 26.49
N SER A 427 6.56 6.39 27.01
CA SER A 427 6.37 4.94 27.21
C SER A 427 5.19 4.65 28.13
N ARG A 428 5.01 5.46 29.19
CA ARG A 428 3.85 5.39 30.10
C ARG A 428 2.54 5.72 29.38
N GLN A 429 2.51 6.78 28.59
CA GLN A 429 1.34 7.14 27.80
C GLN A 429 0.95 6.00 26.85
N ILE A 430 1.91 5.39 26.16
CA ILE A 430 1.64 4.26 25.26
C ILE A 430 1.09 3.07 26.05
N ALA A 431 1.71 2.73 27.18
CA ALA A 431 1.33 1.59 28.00
C ALA A 431 -0.08 1.71 28.62
N GLU A 432 -0.52 2.93 28.93
CA GLU A 432 -1.85 3.20 29.49
C GLU A 432 -2.94 3.28 28.40
N SER A 433 -2.58 3.72 27.18
CA SER A 433 -3.54 3.94 26.10
C SER A 433 -3.78 2.72 25.23
N VAL A 434 -2.75 1.96 24.89
CA VAL A 434 -2.86 0.84 23.94
C VAL A 434 -3.24 -0.43 24.68
N ASP A 435 -4.30 -1.11 24.26
CA ASP A 435 -4.68 -2.40 24.83
C ASP A 435 -4.06 -3.56 24.06
N LEU A 436 -4.23 -3.57 22.74
CA LEU A 436 -3.81 -4.66 21.87
C LEU A 436 -3.03 -4.17 20.66
N ILE A 437 -2.05 -4.97 20.26
CA ILE A 437 -1.31 -4.86 19.01
C ILE A 437 -1.64 -6.09 18.16
N VAL A 438 -2.22 -5.87 16.98
CA VAL A 438 -2.54 -6.92 16.01
C VAL A 438 -1.52 -6.88 14.89
N GLN A 439 -0.59 -7.83 14.90
CA GLN A 439 0.46 -7.92 13.90
C GLN A 439 -0.01 -8.73 12.69
N VAL A 440 -0.06 -8.10 11.52
CA VAL A 440 -0.35 -8.73 10.23
C VAL A 440 0.88 -8.76 9.33
N LYS A 441 1.05 -9.85 8.58
CA LYS A 441 2.15 -10.04 7.63
C LYS A 441 1.66 -10.63 6.31
N ARG A 442 2.27 -10.18 5.21
CA ARG A 442 2.27 -10.89 3.92
C ARG A 442 3.44 -11.86 3.96
N LEU A 443 3.16 -13.14 3.89
CA LEU A 443 4.16 -14.20 3.86
C LEU A 443 4.72 -14.38 2.44
N ARG A 444 5.80 -15.17 2.31
CA ARG A 444 6.50 -15.37 1.03
C ARG A 444 5.65 -16.06 -0.04
N ASP A 445 4.67 -16.85 0.39
CA ASP A 445 3.70 -17.53 -0.47
C ASP A 445 2.58 -16.58 -0.96
N GLY A 446 2.66 -15.29 -0.59
CA GLY A 446 1.67 -14.27 -0.90
C GLY A 446 0.46 -14.24 0.05
N SER A 447 0.33 -15.24 0.95
CA SER A 447 -0.76 -15.26 1.92
C SER A 447 -0.62 -14.13 2.95
N ARG A 448 -1.76 -13.56 3.36
CA ARG A 448 -1.81 -12.54 4.42
C ARG A 448 -2.31 -13.21 5.69
N ARG A 449 -1.56 -13.12 6.79
CA ARG A 449 -1.90 -13.73 8.07
C ARG A 449 -1.73 -12.76 9.23
N THR A 450 -2.58 -12.90 10.23
CA THR A 450 -2.37 -12.31 11.55
C THR A 450 -1.36 -13.18 12.28
N THR A 451 -0.14 -12.69 12.47
CA THR A 451 0.93 -13.50 13.05
C THR A 451 0.98 -13.41 14.56
N GLN A 452 0.59 -12.28 15.15
CA GLN A 452 0.57 -12.11 16.60
C GLN A 452 -0.60 -11.23 17.02
N ILE A 453 -1.20 -11.54 18.16
CA ILE A 453 -2.06 -10.63 18.92
C ILE A 453 -1.39 -10.48 20.27
N THR A 454 -0.87 -9.28 20.53
CA THR A 454 -0.07 -8.98 21.70
C THR A 454 -0.81 -7.95 22.54
N GLU A 455 -0.95 -8.23 23.81
CA GLU A 455 -1.56 -7.32 24.78
C GLU A 455 -0.49 -6.50 25.49
N VAL A 456 -0.78 -5.22 25.71
CA VAL A 456 0.05 -4.31 26.51
C VAL A 456 -0.49 -4.30 27.94
N ILE A 457 0.36 -4.64 28.91
CA ILE A 457 -0.05 -4.88 30.30
C ILE A 457 0.23 -3.64 31.17
N GLY A 458 1.28 -2.90 30.84
CA GLY A 458 1.75 -1.77 31.64
C GLY A 458 3.25 -1.56 31.49
N MET A 459 3.90 -1.13 32.56
CA MET A 459 5.34 -0.88 32.60
C MET A 459 6.04 -1.61 33.76
N GLU A 460 7.28 -2.03 33.52
CA GLU A 460 8.23 -2.43 34.55
C GLU A 460 9.47 -1.53 34.43
N GLY A 461 9.63 -0.59 35.37
CA GLY A 461 10.59 0.50 35.22
C GLY A 461 10.28 1.34 33.97
N ASP A 462 11.25 1.43 33.07
CA ASP A 462 11.15 2.20 31.82
C ASP A 462 10.73 1.35 30.60
N VAL A 463 10.39 0.08 30.82
CA VAL A 463 10.08 -0.87 29.74
C VAL A 463 8.58 -1.18 29.72
N ILE A 464 7.97 -1.05 28.54
CA ILE A 464 6.58 -1.47 28.32
C ILE A 464 6.53 -3.01 28.32
N VAL A 465 5.68 -3.56 29.17
CA VAL A 465 5.49 -5.00 29.31
C VAL A 465 4.31 -5.46 28.46
N THR A 466 4.53 -6.55 27.74
CA THR A 466 3.54 -7.14 26.82
C THR A 466 3.44 -8.65 26.99
N GLN A 467 2.29 -9.24 26.69
CA GLN A 467 2.13 -10.69 26.55
C GLN A 467 1.47 -11.06 25.22
N ASP A 468 1.91 -12.15 24.60
CA ASP A 468 1.29 -12.66 23.38
C ASP A 468 0.07 -13.52 23.76
N LEU A 469 -1.12 -13.11 23.33
CA LEU A 469 -2.33 -13.92 23.44
C LEU A 469 -2.35 -15.03 22.38
N PHE A 470 -1.84 -14.71 21.19
CA PHE A 470 -1.74 -15.65 20.07
C PHE A 470 -0.46 -15.39 19.28
N LYS A 471 0.18 -16.47 18.82
CA LYS A 471 1.37 -16.40 17.98
C LYS A 471 1.36 -17.47 16.89
N PHE A 472 1.61 -17.06 15.66
CA PHE A 472 1.76 -17.95 14.52
C PHE A 472 3.14 -18.59 14.51
N GLU A 473 3.19 -19.91 14.47
CA GLU A 473 4.40 -20.71 14.33
C GLU A 473 4.43 -21.37 12.96
N TYR A 474 5.52 -21.13 12.23
CA TYR A 474 5.81 -21.82 10.99
C TYR A 474 6.07 -23.31 11.29
N ARG A 475 5.43 -24.20 10.54
CA ARG A 475 5.64 -25.64 10.62
C ARG A 475 6.45 -26.13 9.44
N ASP A 476 5.93 -25.93 8.23
CA ASP A 476 6.55 -26.43 7.00
C ASP A 476 6.11 -25.63 5.76
N GLU A 477 6.65 -25.99 4.59
CA GLU A 477 6.31 -25.45 3.28
C GLU A 477 6.12 -26.60 2.29
N ASP A 478 5.01 -26.58 1.53
CA ASP A 478 4.76 -27.62 0.51
C ASP A 478 5.61 -27.41 -0.76
N ALA A 479 5.55 -28.37 -1.68
CA ALA A 479 6.34 -28.33 -2.93
C ALA A 479 6.01 -27.12 -3.81
N GLU A 480 4.79 -26.59 -3.67
CA GLU A 480 4.29 -25.40 -4.36
C GLU A 480 4.68 -24.08 -3.66
N GLY A 481 5.40 -24.15 -2.54
CA GLY A 481 5.90 -23.00 -1.78
C GLY A 481 4.86 -22.37 -0.84
N LYS A 482 3.77 -23.08 -0.53
CA LYS A 482 2.73 -22.62 0.41
C LYS A 482 3.18 -22.85 1.84
N ILE A 483 3.03 -21.84 2.68
CA ILE A 483 3.41 -21.95 4.09
C ILE A 483 2.32 -22.65 4.90
N HIS A 484 2.71 -23.68 5.64
CA HIS A 484 1.92 -24.32 6.68
C HIS A 484 2.41 -23.91 8.06
N GLY A 485 1.47 -23.60 8.94
CA GLY A 485 1.76 -23.20 10.31
C GLY A 485 0.48 -23.17 11.13
N GLU A 486 0.63 -22.98 12.43
CA GLU A 486 -0.46 -22.97 13.39
C GLU A 486 -0.38 -21.77 14.31
N TRP A 487 -1.49 -21.44 14.97
CA TRP A 487 -1.52 -20.39 15.98
C TRP A 487 -1.49 -21.02 17.35
N VAL A 488 -0.40 -20.78 18.08
CA VAL A 488 -0.26 -21.16 19.48
C VAL A 488 -0.93 -20.12 20.34
N VAL A 489 -1.76 -20.58 21.28
CA VAL A 489 -2.41 -19.76 22.29
C VAL A 489 -1.42 -19.50 23.43
N GLY A 490 -1.36 -18.27 23.93
CA GLY A 490 -0.42 -17.89 25.00
C GLY A 490 -0.69 -18.60 26.33
N GLY A 491 -1.93 -19.09 26.55
CA GLY A 491 -2.33 -19.81 27.76
C GLY A 491 -2.34 -18.93 29.02
N VAL A 492 -2.30 -17.61 28.85
CA VAL A 492 -2.29 -16.62 29.92
C VAL A 492 -3.66 -15.95 30.02
N ARG A 493 -4.06 -15.60 31.24
CA ARG A 493 -5.28 -14.81 31.46
C ARG A 493 -5.07 -13.40 30.87
N PRO A 494 -5.95 -12.93 29.96
CA PRO A 494 -5.82 -11.58 29.40
C PRO A 494 -5.95 -10.50 30.47
N TYR A 495 -5.11 -9.46 30.40
CA TYR A 495 -5.17 -8.29 31.25
C TYR A 495 -6.41 -7.42 30.94
N THR A 496 -6.79 -7.34 29.67
CA THR A 496 -7.96 -6.65 29.11
C THR A 496 -9.29 -7.36 29.37
N LEU A 497 -9.27 -8.49 30.11
CA LEU A 497 -10.49 -9.23 30.46
C LEU A 497 -11.52 -8.36 31.19
N GLU A 498 -11.07 -7.41 32.02
CA GLU A 498 -12.01 -6.51 32.72
C GLU A 498 -12.76 -5.60 31.76
N LYS A 499 -12.11 -5.14 30.67
CA LYS A 499 -12.81 -4.39 29.60
C LYS A 499 -13.85 -5.28 28.95
N ALA A 500 -13.52 -6.52 28.58
CA ALA A 500 -14.51 -7.45 28.04
C ALA A 500 -15.69 -7.69 29.01
N ARG A 501 -15.44 -7.76 30.32
CA ARG A 501 -16.49 -7.93 31.34
C ARG A 501 -17.48 -6.77 31.36
N GLN A 502 -17.02 -5.54 31.22
CA GLN A 502 -17.90 -4.35 31.23
C GLN A 502 -18.96 -4.40 30.11
N PHE A 503 -18.67 -5.14 29.03
CA PHE A 503 -19.58 -5.36 27.90
C PHE A 503 -20.23 -6.76 27.90
N GLY A 504 -20.02 -7.57 28.96
CA GLY A 504 -20.62 -8.91 29.10
C GLY A 504 -19.97 -10.00 28.26
N PHE A 505 -18.72 -9.81 27.82
CA PHE A 505 -17.98 -10.74 26.96
C PHE A 505 -16.79 -11.40 27.64
N ASP A 506 -16.67 -11.35 28.97
CA ASP A 506 -15.50 -11.88 29.68
C ASP A 506 -15.31 -13.37 29.53
N GLN A 507 -16.36 -14.17 29.72
CA GLN A 507 -16.27 -15.63 29.57
C GLN A 507 -15.83 -16.07 28.16
N PRO A 508 -16.50 -15.65 27.06
CA PRO A 508 -16.06 -16.07 25.72
C PRO A 508 -14.70 -15.49 25.32
N PHE A 509 -14.31 -14.33 25.85
CA PHE A 509 -12.96 -13.79 25.62
C PHE A 509 -11.88 -14.63 26.32
N LEU A 510 -12.13 -15.00 27.58
CA LEU A 510 -11.23 -15.83 28.36
C LEU A 510 -11.05 -17.21 27.72
N GLU A 511 -12.14 -17.86 27.32
CA GLU A 511 -12.10 -19.15 26.63
C GLU A 511 -11.28 -19.07 25.35
N ALA A 512 -11.54 -18.06 24.51
CA ALA A 512 -10.79 -17.86 23.27
C ALA A 512 -9.27 -17.69 23.51
N CYS A 513 -8.87 -16.98 24.58
CA CYS A 513 -7.47 -16.71 24.90
C CYS A 513 -6.77 -17.83 25.68
N LEU A 514 -7.50 -18.83 26.20
CA LEU A 514 -6.91 -19.96 26.93
C LEU A 514 -6.86 -21.26 26.11
N GLY A 515 -7.63 -21.34 25.01
CA GLY A 515 -7.62 -22.49 24.10
C GLY A 515 -8.77 -23.45 24.38
#